data_AF-V6F7C6-F1
#
_entry.id   AF-V6F7C6-F1
#
_cell.length_a   1.000
_cell.length_b   1.000
_cell.length_c   1.000
_cell.angle_alpha   90.00
_cell.angle_beta   90.00
_cell.angle_gamma   90.00
#
_symmetry.space_group_name_H-M   'P 1'
#
loop_
_entity.id
_entity.type
_entity.pdbx_description
1 polymer ?
#
loop_
_entity_poly.entity_id
_entity_poly.type
_entity_poly.pdbx_seq_one_letter_code
_entity_poly.pdbx_strand_id
1 'polypeptide(L)'
;MDSRQPSPAVGPAQPRDLATHFMECGALNTNLTLAPGERMVITDDFLGGQVADLTAISMAAIVARDGMVAKAAILPLGLAASRLKASERVKYERLFALIEETAFDSGARESAEALIHAKFRDNQIKDLAAELGGTVGPARQRYKAFLDVVKLLAERKISEALFLDEFMDFTRTVAGKLDFGIYSMCLDRLFASERIPLLVKASLLREICKYPPLIRKELITNLLAAPKADEELVRYAREEAANVLTREQLTEIFLFTTLKRAWAAQKERLRPV
;
A
#
# COMPACT_ATOMS: atom_id res chain seq x y z
N MET A 1 15.28 -2.83 50.87
CA MET A 1 14.15 -1.90 50.68
C MET A 1 14.23 -1.44 49.25
N ASP A 2 13.38 -2.04 48.41
CA ASP A 2 13.47 -2.00 46.95
C ASP A 2 12.62 -0.83 46.41
N SER A 3 13.27 0.16 45.84
CA SER A 3 12.65 1.33 45.23
C SER A 3 12.16 1.00 43.82
N ARG A 4 10.86 0.68 43.68
CA ARG A 4 10.19 0.59 42.38
C ARG A 4 9.94 1.98 41.81
N GLN A 5 10.62 2.32 40.72
CA GLN A 5 10.22 3.42 39.85
C GLN A 5 8.90 3.08 39.15
N PRO A 6 7.92 3.99 39.06
CA PRO A 6 6.72 3.76 38.26
C PRO A 6 7.06 3.89 36.77
N SER A 7 6.70 2.86 36.00
CA SER A 7 6.70 2.91 34.54
C SER A 7 5.80 4.05 34.03
N PRO A 8 6.18 4.77 32.96
CA PRO A 8 5.35 5.82 32.43
C PRO A 8 4.06 5.19 31.86
N ALA A 9 2.92 5.63 32.41
CA ALA A 9 1.62 5.28 31.91
C ALA A 9 1.49 5.75 30.45
N VAL A 10 1.32 4.81 29.52
CA VAL A 10 0.94 5.12 28.14
C VAL A 10 -0.49 5.63 28.19
N GLY A 11 -0.64 6.96 28.08
CA GLY A 11 -1.93 7.62 28.01
C GLY A 11 -2.76 7.17 26.80
N PRO A 12 -4.06 7.49 26.77
CA PRO A 12 -4.95 7.13 25.68
C PRO A 12 -4.39 7.68 24.36
N ALA A 13 -4.25 6.79 23.36
CA ALA A 13 -3.69 7.12 22.06
C ALA A 13 -4.50 8.24 21.41
N GLN A 14 -3.89 9.42 21.27
CA GLN A 14 -4.44 10.49 20.44
C GLN A 14 -4.67 9.95 19.01
N PRO A 15 -5.67 10.46 18.26
CA PRO A 15 -5.77 10.17 16.84
C PRO A 15 -4.43 10.55 16.21
N ARG A 16 -3.65 9.55 15.80
CA ARG A 16 -2.31 9.81 15.26
C ARG A 16 -2.49 10.63 13.99
N ASP A 17 -1.79 11.77 13.95
CA ASP A 17 -1.67 12.59 12.75
C ASP A 17 -1.22 11.71 11.56
N LEU A 18 -1.97 11.78 10.46
CA LEU A 18 -1.77 10.94 9.29
C LEU A 18 -0.42 11.22 8.63
N ALA A 19 0.05 12.47 8.67
CA ALA A 19 1.36 12.83 8.16
C ALA A 19 2.48 12.13 8.96
N THR A 20 2.40 12.18 10.29
CA THR A 20 3.29 11.43 11.19
C THR A 20 3.27 9.93 10.90
N HIS A 21 2.08 9.36 10.70
CA HIS A 21 1.94 7.94 10.36
C HIS A 21 2.59 7.57 9.01
N PHE A 22 2.45 8.42 7.98
CA PHE A 22 3.14 8.20 6.71
C PHE A 22 4.66 8.29 6.84
N MET A 23 5.18 9.22 7.65
CA MET A 23 6.61 9.25 7.95
C MET A 23 7.08 7.95 8.63
N GLU A 24 6.32 7.42 9.58
CA GLU A 24 6.59 6.12 10.21
C GLU A 24 6.62 4.99 9.16
N CYS A 25 5.66 4.95 8.24
CA CYS A 25 5.63 3.97 7.14
C CYS A 25 6.89 4.07 6.26
N GLY A 26 7.29 5.29 5.91
CA GLY A 26 8.51 5.56 5.14
C GLY A 26 9.77 5.08 5.83
N ALA A 27 9.91 5.41 7.13
CA ALA A 27 11.04 5.00 7.97
C ALA A 27 11.13 3.48 8.15
N LEU A 28 9.99 2.81 8.25
CA LEU A 28 9.89 1.34 8.34
C LEU A 28 10.04 0.63 6.99
N ASN A 29 10.22 1.36 5.89
CA ASN A 29 10.30 0.79 4.56
C ASN A 29 9.12 -0.14 4.24
N THR A 30 7.90 0.36 4.44
CA THR A 30 6.62 -0.32 4.15
C THR A 30 5.71 0.60 3.32
N ASN A 31 4.63 0.04 2.77
CA ASN A 31 3.63 0.81 2.04
C ASN A 31 2.76 1.65 2.98
N LEU A 32 2.22 2.74 2.45
CA LEU A 32 1.37 3.64 3.24
C LEU A 32 0.05 2.95 3.63
N THR A 33 -0.39 3.18 4.86
CA THR A 33 -1.68 2.73 5.38
C THR A 33 -2.43 3.91 6.00
N LEU A 34 -3.76 3.90 5.97
CA LEU A 34 -4.57 5.03 6.47
C LEU A 34 -4.46 5.25 7.98
N ALA A 35 -4.10 4.20 8.71
CA ALA A 35 -3.76 4.23 10.11
C ALA A 35 -2.96 2.95 10.44
N PRO A 36 -2.28 2.89 11.59
CA PRO A 36 -1.64 1.67 12.05
C PRO A 36 -2.59 0.46 12.00
N GLY A 37 -2.25 -0.55 11.20
CA GLY A 37 -3.03 -1.78 11.06
C GLY A 37 -4.34 -1.63 10.28
N GLU A 38 -4.57 -0.50 9.60
CA GLU A 38 -5.69 -0.34 8.67
C GLU A 38 -5.31 -0.76 7.24
N ARG A 39 -6.19 -0.48 6.27
CA ARG A 39 -5.93 -0.77 4.87
C ARG A 39 -4.85 0.16 4.30
N MET A 40 -4.21 -0.33 3.26
CA MET A 40 -3.27 0.47 2.47
C MET A 40 -3.96 1.65 1.79
N VAL A 41 -3.16 2.70 1.59
CA VAL A 41 -3.54 3.86 0.80
C VAL A 41 -3.53 3.49 -0.68
N ILE A 42 -4.51 3.97 -1.43
CA ILE A 42 -4.65 3.79 -2.87
C ILE A 42 -4.80 5.16 -3.55
N THR A 43 -4.57 5.23 -4.87
CA THR A 43 -4.75 6.45 -5.67
C THR A 43 -6.09 7.16 -5.41
N ASP A 44 -7.19 6.42 -5.26
CA ASP A 44 -8.52 6.99 -4.99
C ASP A 44 -8.61 7.75 -3.66
N ASP A 45 -7.75 7.45 -2.69
CA ASP A 45 -7.75 8.16 -1.42
C ASP A 45 -7.36 9.63 -1.60
N PHE A 46 -6.51 9.92 -2.57
CA PHE A 46 -6.14 11.29 -2.95
C PHE A 46 -7.11 11.89 -3.96
N LEU A 47 -7.46 11.14 -5.01
CA LEU A 47 -8.32 11.63 -6.08
C LEU A 47 -9.76 11.90 -5.60
N GLY A 48 -10.25 11.07 -4.67
CA GLY A 48 -11.57 11.21 -4.04
C GLY A 48 -11.58 12.11 -2.81
N GLY A 49 -10.43 12.64 -2.39
CA GLY A 49 -10.32 13.55 -1.24
C GLY A 49 -10.50 12.89 0.13
N GLN A 50 -10.33 11.56 0.24
CA GLN A 50 -10.34 10.88 1.53
C GLN A 50 -9.14 11.29 2.39
N VAL A 51 -7.97 11.51 1.77
CA VAL A 51 -6.82 12.17 2.37
C VAL A 51 -6.82 13.62 1.92
N ALA A 52 -7.28 14.53 2.79
CA ALA A 52 -7.43 15.95 2.48
C ALA A 52 -6.39 16.85 3.17
N ASP A 53 -5.71 16.36 4.21
CA ASP A 53 -4.67 17.13 4.89
C ASP A 53 -3.43 17.29 4.00
N LEU A 54 -3.07 18.54 3.68
CA LEU A 54 -1.95 18.85 2.79
C LEU A 54 -0.61 18.34 3.35
N THR A 55 -0.46 18.25 4.67
CA THR A 55 0.76 17.72 5.29
C THR A 55 0.88 16.23 5.02
N ALA A 56 -0.20 15.47 5.23
CA ALA A 56 -0.27 14.05 4.91
C ALA A 56 -0.08 13.78 3.41
N ILE A 57 -0.71 14.57 2.54
CA ILE A 57 -0.52 14.48 1.09
C ILE A 57 0.94 14.73 0.71
N SER A 58 1.58 15.75 1.29
CA SER A 58 2.99 16.06 1.07
C SER A 58 3.89 14.90 1.49
N MET A 59 3.64 14.33 2.68
CA MET A 59 4.39 13.17 3.14
C MET A 59 4.18 11.96 2.23
N ALA A 60 2.95 11.73 1.75
CA ALA A 60 2.68 10.65 0.82
C ALA A 60 3.45 10.80 -0.50
N ALA A 61 3.51 12.01 -1.07
CA ALA A 61 4.28 12.27 -2.28
C ALA A 61 5.79 11.99 -2.11
N ILE A 62 6.33 12.18 -0.90
CA ILE A 62 7.74 11.96 -0.58
C ILE A 62 8.02 10.47 -0.28
N VAL A 63 7.24 9.87 0.62
CA VAL A 63 7.61 8.59 1.24
C VAL A 63 6.86 7.37 0.68
N ALA A 64 5.89 7.56 -0.22
CA ALA A 64 5.21 6.43 -0.86
C ALA A 64 6.20 5.57 -1.66
N ARG A 65 6.09 4.24 -1.49
CA ARG A 65 6.85 3.24 -2.26
C ARG A 65 6.12 2.77 -3.50
N ASP A 66 4.82 3.02 -3.56
CA ASP A 66 3.99 2.76 -4.73
C ASP A 66 3.96 4.02 -5.60
N GLY A 67 4.48 3.91 -6.82
CA GLY A 67 4.59 5.05 -7.73
C GLY A 67 3.24 5.61 -8.18
N MET A 68 2.19 4.80 -8.28
CA MET A 68 0.85 5.29 -8.61
C MET A 68 0.28 6.12 -7.46
N VAL A 69 0.46 5.65 -6.23
CA VAL A 69 0.07 6.36 -5.00
C VAL A 69 0.87 7.66 -4.85
N ALA A 70 2.18 7.63 -5.07
CA ALA A 70 3.05 8.80 -5.01
C ALA A 70 2.63 9.87 -6.03
N LYS A 71 2.42 9.48 -7.30
CA LYS A 71 1.93 10.39 -8.35
C LYS A 71 0.53 10.93 -8.05
N ALA A 72 -0.38 10.12 -7.51
CA ALA A 72 -1.71 10.58 -7.10
C ALA A 72 -1.65 11.66 -6.01
N ALA A 73 -0.72 11.56 -5.06
CA ALA A 73 -0.54 12.56 -4.01
C ALA A 73 -0.04 13.91 -4.55
N ILE A 74 0.69 13.94 -5.66
CA ILE A 74 1.18 15.18 -6.28
C ILE A 74 0.04 16.03 -6.85
N LEU A 75 -0.97 15.40 -7.42
CA LEU A 75 -2.08 16.08 -8.11
C LEU A 75 -2.81 17.13 -7.24
N PRO A 76 -3.33 16.79 -6.04
CA PRO A 76 -3.99 17.79 -5.19
C PRO A 76 -3.04 18.92 -4.73
N LEU A 77 -1.74 18.65 -4.55
CA LEU A 77 -0.75 19.69 -4.22
C LEU A 77 -0.56 20.65 -5.40
N GLY A 78 -0.45 20.11 -6.62
CA GLY A 78 -0.33 20.91 -7.84
C GLY A 78 -1.57 21.77 -8.09
N LEU A 79 -2.77 21.20 -7.92
CA LEU A 79 -4.04 21.93 -8.01
C LEU A 79 -4.17 23.04 -6.94
N ALA A 80 -3.67 22.79 -5.73
CA ALA A 80 -3.65 23.82 -4.69
C ALA A 80 -2.70 24.97 -5.06
N ALA A 81 -1.55 24.67 -5.66
CA ALA A 81 -0.57 25.66 -6.11
C ALA A 81 -1.06 26.49 -7.32
N SER A 82 -1.80 25.89 -8.24
CA SER A 82 -2.27 26.55 -9.47
C SER A 82 -3.29 27.67 -9.19
N ARG A 83 -4.08 27.50 -8.11
CA ARG A 83 -5.08 28.49 -7.65
C ARG A 83 -4.47 29.70 -6.95
N LEU A 84 -3.18 29.67 -6.63
CA LEU A 84 -2.49 30.75 -5.92
C LEU A 84 -1.81 31.74 -6.86
N LYS A 85 -1.67 32.98 -6.38
CA LYS A 85 -0.84 34.00 -7.02
C LYS A 85 0.64 33.65 -6.90
N ALA A 86 1.47 34.19 -7.80
CA ALA A 86 2.91 33.89 -7.85
C ALA A 86 3.63 34.11 -6.50
N SER A 87 3.30 35.18 -5.77
CA SER A 87 3.89 35.49 -4.46
C SER A 87 3.56 34.45 -3.37
N GLU A 88 2.39 33.82 -3.45
CA GLU A 88 1.91 32.83 -2.48
C GLU A 88 2.31 31.41 -2.86
N ARG A 89 2.76 31.22 -4.11
CA ARG A 89 3.16 29.93 -4.68
C ARG A 89 4.57 29.51 -4.27
N VAL A 90 5.41 30.43 -3.83
CA VAL A 90 6.80 30.17 -3.40
C VAL A 90 6.89 29.01 -2.40
N LYS A 91 5.90 28.86 -1.50
CA LYS A 91 5.86 27.74 -0.54
C LYS A 91 5.66 26.38 -1.22
N TYR A 92 4.86 26.33 -2.29
CA TYR A 92 4.64 25.12 -3.08
C TYR A 92 5.82 24.84 -4.00
N GLU A 93 6.46 25.85 -4.57
CA GLU A 93 7.71 25.68 -5.32
C GLU A 93 8.79 25.02 -4.44
N ARG A 94 8.94 25.47 -3.19
CA ARG A 94 9.85 24.85 -2.22
C ARG A 94 9.45 23.41 -1.86
N LEU A 95 8.16 23.16 -1.64
CA LEU A 95 7.67 21.82 -1.36
C LEU A 95 7.95 20.87 -2.54
N PHE A 96 7.68 21.31 -3.76
CA PHE A 96 7.91 20.50 -4.96
C PHE A 96 9.39 20.26 -5.20
N ALA A 97 10.26 21.24 -4.93
CA ALA A 97 11.71 21.03 -4.97
C ALA A 97 12.15 19.97 -3.93
N LEU A 98 11.54 19.97 -2.74
CA LEU A 98 11.79 18.93 -1.74
C LEU A 98 11.32 17.56 -2.23
N ILE A 99 10.15 17.47 -2.87
CA ILE A 99 9.64 16.21 -3.46
C ILE A 99 10.59 15.72 -4.55
N GLU A 100 11.01 16.60 -5.47
CA GLU A 100 11.99 16.31 -6.53
C GLU A 100 13.31 15.75 -5.96
N GLU A 101 13.84 16.34 -4.89
CA GLU A 101 15.11 15.93 -4.30
C GLU A 101 15.00 14.63 -3.48
N THR A 102 13.91 14.46 -2.73
CA THR A 102 13.85 13.47 -1.64
C THR A 102 12.84 12.35 -1.82
N ALA A 103 11.94 12.43 -2.81
CA ALA A 103 10.91 11.42 -2.96
C ALA A 103 11.51 10.05 -3.34
N PHE A 104 10.97 9.00 -2.72
CA PHE A 104 11.43 7.63 -2.92
C PHE A 104 11.13 7.09 -4.32
N ASP A 105 10.01 7.50 -4.91
CA ASP A 105 9.65 7.13 -6.28
C ASP A 105 10.25 8.11 -7.30
N SER A 106 10.84 7.60 -8.38
CA SER A 106 11.41 8.48 -9.43
C SER A 106 10.34 9.20 -10.25
N GLY A 107 9.19 8.55 -10.51
CA GLY A 107 8.10 9.17 -11.25
C GLY A 107 7.47 10.33 -10.49
N ALA A 108 7.43 10.27 -9.16
CA ALA A 108 7.05 11.39 -8.31
C ALA A 108 8.02 12.57 -8.43
N ARG A 109 9.33 12.31 -8.45
CA ARG A 109 10.36 13.34 -8.64
C ARG A 109 10.23 14.03 -10.00
N GLU A 110 10.13 13.25 -11.07
CA GLU A 110 9.93 13.75 -12.44
C GLU A 110 8.64 14.58 -12.56
N SER A 111 7.55 14.13 -11.93
CA SER A 111 6.28 14.86 -11.92
C SER A 111 6.40 16.19 -11.17
N ALA A 112 7.17 16.22 -10.08
CA ALA A 112 7.39 17.44 -9.32
C ALA A 112 8.22 18.47 -10.11
N GLU A 113 9.34 18.03 -10.70
CA GLU A 113 10.18 18.84 -11.59
C GLU A 113 9.36 19.46 -12.74
N ALA A 114 8.56 18.63 -13.43
CA ALA A 114 7.71 19.08 -14.53
C ALA A 114 6.71 20.17 -14.11
N LEU A 115 6.12 20.05 -12.92
CA LEU A 115 5.17 21.03 -12.40
C LEU A 115 5.83 22.34 -11.97
N ILE A 116 7.05 22.30 -11.43
CA ILE A 116 7.87 23.50 -11.16
C ILE A 116 8.17 24.23 -12.48
N HIS A 117 8.70 23.53 -13.49
CA HIS A 117 9.01 24.12 -14.79
C HIS A 117 7.76 24.69 -15.49
N ALA A 118 6.63 24.01 -15.36
CA ALA A 118 5.37 24.48 -15.91
C ALA A 118 4.76 25.64 -15.11
N LYS A 119 5.36 26.07 -13.98
CA LYS A 119 4.81 27.05 -13.04
C LYS A 119 3.40 26.70 -12.60
N PHE A 120 3.14 25.41 -12.36
CA PHE A 120 1.86 24.88 -11.91
C PHE A 120 0.68 25.27 -12.81
N ARG A 121 0.91 25.30 -14.13
CA ARG A 121 -0.17 25.53 -15.11
C ARG A 121 -1.19 24.41 -15.06
N ASP A 122 -2.47 24.77 -15.06
CA ASP A 122 -3.59 23.82 -14.99
C ASP A 122 -3.54 22.74 -16.08
N ASN A 123 -3.09 23.07 -17.29
CA ASN A 123 -2.97 22.09 -18.38
C ASN A 123 -1.94 20.99 -18.04
N GLN A 124 -0.78 21.34 -17.47
CA GLN A 124 0.22 20.35 -17.07
C GLN A 124 -0.31 19.40 -15.99
N ILE A 125 -1.12 19.93 -15.07
CA ILE A 125 -1.74 19.13 -14.01
C ILE A 125 -2.79 18.18 -14.60
N LYS A 126 -3.57 18.64 -15.57
CA LYS A 126 -4.54 17.80 -16.30
C LYS A 126 -3.85 16.71 -17.10
N ASP A 127 -2.71 17.00 -17.73
CA ASP A 127 -1.94 16.03 -18.49
C ASP A 127 -1.39 14.92 -17.58
N LEU A 128 -0.85 15.30 -16.41
CA LEU A 128 -0.41 14.32 -15.39
C LEU A 128 -1.58 13.46 -14.88
N ALA A 129 -2.74 14.06 -14.63
CA ALA A 129 -3.94 13.33 -14.23
C ALA A 129 -4.41 12.36 -15.32
N ALA A 130 -4.32 12.76 -16.59
CA ALA A 130 -4.66 11.92 -17.73
C ALA A 130 -3.67 10.76 -17.92
N GLU A 131 -2.37 10.98 -17.74
CA GLU A 131 -1.34 9.93 -17.76
C GLU A 131 -1.60 8.89 -16.66
N LEU A 132 -1.83 9.36 -15.43
CA LEU A 132 -2.14 8.49 -14.30
C LEU A 132 -3.43 7.69 -14.56
N GLY A 133 -4.49 8.36 -15.02
CA GLY A 133 -5.76 7.72 -15.37
C GLY A 133 -5.64 6.72 -16.53
N GLY A 134 -4.81 7.04 -17.54
CA GLY A 134 -4.52 6.18 -18.68
C GLY A 134 -3.72 4.93 -18.30
N THR A 135 -2.96 4.98 -17.21
CA THR A 135 -2.20 3.83 -16.68
C THR A 135 -3.04 2.98 -15.73
N VAL A 136 -3.64 3.62 -14.72
CA VAL A 136 -4.40 2.95 -13.66
C VAL A 136 -5.74 2.43 -14.17
N GLY A 137 -6.39 3.14 -15.09
CA GLY A 137 -7.70 2.78 -15.65
C GLY A 137 -7.74 1.39 -16.28
N PRO A 138 -6.90 1.08 -17.29
CA PRO A 138 -6.81 -0.25 -17.89
C PRO A 138 -6.44 -1.33 -16.87
N ALA A 139 -5.54 -1.05 -15.94
CA ALA A 139 -5.15 -2.00 -14.90
C ALA A 139 -6.33 -2.34 -13.97
N ARG A 140 -7.18 -1.36 -13.64
CA ARG A 140 -8.43 -1.56 -12.88
C ARG A 140 -9.48 -2.36 -13.67
N GLN A 141 -9.55 -2.19 -14.99
CA GLN A 141 -10.41 -3.02 -15.83
C GLN A 141 -9.95 -4.48 -15.82
N ARG A 142 -8.64 -4.71 -15.97
CA ARG A 142 -8.06 -6.06 -15.86
C ARG A 142 -8.28 -6.68 -14.47
N TYR A 143 -8.21 -5.88 -13.41
CA TYR A 143 -8.56 -6.30 -12.05
C TYR A 143 -10.03 -6.73 -11.94
N LYS A 144 -10.97 -5.94 -12.46
CA LYS A 144 -12.40 -6.31 -12.47
C LYS A 144 -12.63 -7.63 -13.20
N ALA A 145 -12.03 -7.80 -14.38
CA ALA A 145 -12.11 -9.06 -15.12
C ALA A 145 -11.49 -10.23 -14.33
N PHE A 146 -10.39 -10.01 -13.61
CA PHE A 146 -9.80 -11.05 -12.75
C PHE A 146 -10.73 -11.44 -11.60
N LEU A 147 -11.48 -10.50 -11.01
CA LEU A 147 -12.47 -10.83 -9.98
C LEU A 147 -13.57 -11.77 -10.48
N ASP A 148 -13.95 -11.68 -11.76
CA ASP A 148 -14.88 -12.63 -12.38
C ASP A 148 -14.26 -14.03 -12.47
N VAL A 149 -12.97 -14.14 -12.79
CA VAL A 149 -12.23 -15.42 -12.76
C VAL A 149 -12.18 -16.01 -11.34
N VAL A 150 -11.93 -15.18 -10.33
CA VAL A 150 -11.98 -15.60 -8.91
C VAL A 150 -13.35 -16.14 -8.54
N LYS A 151 -14.43 -15.49 -9.01
CA LYS A 151 -15.80 -15.94 -8.79
C LYS A 151 -16.04 -17.31 -9.46
N LEU A 152 -15.58 -17.50 -10.70
CA LEU A 152 -15.68 -18.78 -11.40
C LEU A 152 -14.93 -19.90 -10.64
N LEU A 153 -13.74 -19.61 -10.09
CA LEU A 153 -13.01 -20.57 -9.25
C LEU A 153 -13.80 -20.92 -7.99
N ALA A 154 -14.32 -19.92 -7.28
CA ALA A 154 -15.10 -20.11 -6.06
C ALA A 154 -16.40 -20.92 -6.31
N GLU A 155 -16.97 -20.81 -7.51
CA GLU A 155 -18.12 -21.58 -7.98
C GLU A 155 -17.73 -22.94 -8.60
N ARG A 156 -16.43 -23.30 -8.60
CA ARG A 156 -15.86 -24.53 -9.19
C ARG A 156 -16.18 -24.71 -10.69
N LYS A 157 -16.31 -23.58 -11.41
CA LYS A 157 -16.61 -23.55 -12.85
C LYS A 157 -15.36 -23.56 -13.73
N ILE A 158 -14.18 -23.36 -13.14
CA ILE A 158 -12.88 -23.45 -13.80
C ILE A 158 -11.94 -24.34 -12.99
N SER A 159 -10.92 -24.89 -13.64
CA SER A 159 -9.88 -25.67 -12.97
C SER A 159 -8.91 -24.78 -12.22
N GLU A 160 -8.24 -25.35 -11.20
CA GLU A 160 -7.19 -24.67 -10.44
C GLU A 160 -6.01 -24.25 -11.33
N ALA A 161 -5.63 -25.09 -12.30
CA ALA A 161 -4.55 -24.79 -13.23
C ALA A 161 -4.88 -23.56 -14.11
N LEU A 162 -6.09 -23.52 -14.67
CA LEU A 162 -6.54 -22.38 -15.48
C LEU A 162 -6.57 -21.09 -14.65
N PHE A 163 -7.01 -21.18 -13.39
CA PHE A 163 -6.98 -20.03 -12.48
C PHE A 163 -5.56 -19.54 -12.22
N LEU A 164 -4.60 -20.44 -12.01
CA LEU A 164 -3.21 -20.06 -11.76
C LEU A 164 -2.59 -19.37 -12.98
N ASP A 165 -2.86 -19.88 -14.19
CA ASP A 165 -2.41 -19.23 -15.44
C ASP A 165 -2.99 -17.81 -15.56
N GLU A 166 -4.29 -17.65 -15.30
CA GLU A 166 -4.95 -16.34 -15.28
C GLU A 166 -4.41 -15.41 -14.21
N PHE A 167 -4.06 -15.93 -13.03
CA PHE A 167 -3.44 -15.15 -11.96
C PHE A 167 -2.05 -14.64 -12.37
N MET A 168 -1.27 -15.49 -13.05
CA MET A 168 0.05 -15.13 -13.57
C MET A 168 -0.05 -14.03 -14.64
N ASP A 169 -0.96 -14.20 -15.60
CA ASP A 169 -1.22 -13.20 -16.62
C ASP A 169 -1.71 -11.87 -16.01
N PHE A 170 -2.68 -11.95 -15.10
CA PHE A 170 -3.19 -10.81 -14.35
C PHE A 170 -2.05 -10.04 -13.68
N THR A 171 -1.25 -10.74 -12.86
CA THR A 171 -0.16 -10.13 -12.10
C THR A 171 0.84 -9.44 -13.04
N ARG A 172 1.27 -10.11 -14.12
CA ARG A 172 2.20 -9.53 -15.09
C ARG A 172 1.63 -8.30 -15.78
N THR A 173 0.34 -8.33 -16.11
CA THR A 173 -0.35 -7.23 -16.79
C THR A 173 -0.43 -5.98 -15.92
N VAL A 174 -0.70 -6.15 -14.62
CA VAL A 174 -0.94 -5.04 -13.68
C VAL A 174 0.28 -4.59 -12.89
N ALA A 175 1.38 -5.34 -12.92
CA ALA A 175 2.60 -5.00 -12.20
C ALA A 175 3.08 -3.58 -12.55
N GLY A 176 3.25 -2.73 -11.52
CA GLY A 176 3.68 -1.33 -11.66
C GLY A 176 2.64 -0.38 -12.27
N LYS A 177 1.43 -0.87 -12.60
CA LYS A 177 0.36 -0.08 -13.22
C LYS A 177 -0.89 0.02 -12.35
N LEU A 178 -1.10 -0.98 -11.49
CA LEU A 178 -2.16 -0.99 -10.49
C LEU A 178 -1.60 -0.62 -9.13
N ASP A 179 -2.41 0.11 -8.37
CA ASP A 179 -2.17 0.34 -6.95
C ASP A 179 -1.92 -0.99 -6.21
N PHE A 180 -0.75 -1.10 -5.57
CA PHE A 180 -0.39 -2.24 -4.77
C PHE A 180 -1.40 -2.48 -3.64
N GLY A 181 -1.99 -1.42 -3.08
CA GLY A 181 -3.06 -1.54 -2.10
C GLY A 181 -4.28 -2.32 -2.61
N ILE A 182 -4.69 -2.12 -3.86
CA ILE A 182 -5.79 -2.87 -4.49
C ILE A 182 -5.37 -4.33 -4.72
N TYR A 183 -4.16 -4.53 -5.25
CA TYR A 183 -3.63 -5.87 -5.51
C TYR A 183 -3.53 -6.71 -4.23
N SER A 184 -2.95 -6.16 -3.15
CA SER A 184 -2.84 -6.85 -1.87
C SER A 184 -4.20 -7.15 -1.27
N MET A 185 -5.15 -6.21 -1.29
CA MET A 185 -6.49 -6.46 -0.77
C MET A 185 -7.18 -7.62 -1.52
N CYS A 186 -6.90 -7.79 -2.82
CA CYS A 186 -7.36 -8.94 -3.58
C CYS A 186 -6.80 -10.25 -3.02
N LEU A 187 -5.49 -10.30 -2.80
CA LEU A 187 -4.82 -11.49 -2.24
C LEU A 187 -5.29 -11.79 -0.82
N ASP A 188 -5.46 -10.78 0.03
CA ASP A 188 -5.97 -10.94 1.40
C ASP A 188 -7.35 -11.62 1.38
N ARG A 189 -8.23 -11.19 0.47
CA ARG A 189 -9.56 -11.79 0.28
C ARG A 189 -9.49 -13.22 -0.27
N LEU A 190 -8.56 -13.50 -1.18
CA LEU A 190 -8.34 -14.85 -1.71
C LEU A 190 -7.88 -15.80 -0.62
N PHE A 191 -6.91 -15.39 0.21
CA PHE A 191 -6.41 -16.19 1.31
C PHE A 191 -7.45 -16.41 2.42
N ALA A 192 -8.24 -15.39 2.74
CA ALA A 192 -9.29 -15.49 3.76
C ALA A 192 -10.53 -16.27 3.31
N SER A 193 -10.75 -16.48 2.00
CA SER A 193 -11.96 -17.13 1.49
C SER A 193 -11.90 -18.66 1.64
N GLU A 194 -12.87 -19.24 2.36
CA GLU A 194 -13.05 -20.69 2.48
C GLU A 194 -13.46 -21.37 1.15
N ARG A 195 -13.98 -20.59 0.20
CA ARG A 195 -14.41 -21.10 -1.12
C ARG A 195 -13.24 -21.37 -2.06
N ILE A 196 -12.06 -20.84 -1.74
CA ILE A 196 -10.86 -21.03 -2.54
C ILE A 196 -10.09 -22.23 -1.99
N PRO A 197 -9.78 -23.26 -2.82
CA PRO A 197 -9.05 -24.43 -2.38
C PRO A 197 -7.68 -24.08 -1.77
N LEU A 198 -7.29 -24.81 -0.71
CA LEU A 198 -6.00 -24.62 -0.04
C LEU A 198 -4.82 -24.79 -1.01
N LEU A 199 -4.91 -25.74 -1.94
CA LEU A 199 -3.86 -25.99 -2.94
C LEU A 199 -3.62 -24.78 -3.85
N VAL A 200 -4.68 -24.09 -4.25
CA VAL A 200 -4.59 -22.82 -5.01
C VAL A 200 -3.86 -21.78 -4.16
N LYS A 201 -4.26 -21.59 -2.90
CA LYS A 201 -3.62 -20.63 -1.98
C LYS A 201 -2.13 -20.93 -1.80
N ALA A 202 -1.76 -22.19 -1.62
CA ALA A 202 -0.36 -22.61 -1.51
C ALA A 202 0.44 -22.32 -2.79
N SER A 203 -0.15 -22.52 -3.97
CA SER A 203 0.47 -22.19 -5.26
C SER A 203 0.63 -20.68 -5.45
N LEU A 204 -0.38 -19.87 -5.09
CA LEU A 204 -0.27 -18.41 -5.09
C LEU A 204 0.85 -17.93 -4.18
N LEU A 205 0.97 -18.53 -2.98
CA LEU A 205 2.03 -18.17 -2.05
C LEU A 205 3.42 -18.47 -2.60
N ARG A 206 3.63 -19.64 -3.22
CA ARG A 206 4.89 -19.98 -3.90
C ARG A 206 5.26 -18.97 -4.97
N GLU A 207 4.28 -18.43 -5.68
CA GLU A 207 4.53 -17.36 -6.62
C GLU A 207 4.91 -16.04 -5.94
N ILE A 208 4.18 -15.64 -4.88
CA ILE A 208 4.49 -14.45 -4.09
C ILE A 208 5.92 -14.51 -3.52
N CYS A 209 6.42 -15.69 -3.17
CA CYS A 209 7.80 -15.88 -2.73
C CYS A 209 8.85 -15.47 -3.77
N LYS A 210 8.48 -15.33 -5.05
CA LYS A 210 9.38 -14.88 -6.13
C LYS A 210 9.32 -13.37 -6.38
N TYR A 211 8.39 -12.65 -5.75
CA TYR A 211 8.22 -11.22 -5.97
C TYR A 211 9.38 -10.41 -5.40
N PRO A 212 9.55 -9.14 -5.85
CA PRO A 212 10.54 -8.24 -5.28
C PRO A 212 10.45 -8.16 -3.75
N PRO A 213 11.59 -8.02 -3.02
CA PRO A 213 11.62 -8.16 -1.57
C PRO A 213 10.59 -7.33 -0.80
N LEU A 214 10.37 -6.07 -1.20
CA LEU A 214 9.41 -5.17 -0.54
C LEU A 214 7.97 -5.69 -0.68
N ILE A 215 7.58 -6.08 -1.89
CA ILE A 215 6.25 -6.61 -2.22
C ILE A 215 6.02 -7.93 -1.49
N ARG A 216 6.97 -8.84 -1.59
CA ARG A 216 6.93 -10.15 -0.95
C ARG A 216 6.81 -10.04 0.57
N LYS A 217 7.63 -9.18 1.20
CA LYS A 217 7.57 -8.91 2.65
C LYS A 217 6.15 -8.52 3.05
N GLU A 218 5.59 -7.52 2.36
CA GLU A 218 4.27 -6.97 2.68
C GLU A 218 3.15 -8.01 2.56
N LEU A 219 3.13 -8.77 1.46
CA LEU A 219 2.10 -9.80 1.22
C LEU A 219 2.20 -10.98 2.20
N ILE A 220 3.40 -11.47 2.50
CA ILE A 220 3.60 -12.55 3.48
C ILE A 220 3.22 -12.05 4.87
N THR A 221 3.64 -10.84 5.25
CA THR A 221 3.23 -10.23 6.52
C THR A 221 1.72 -10.12 6.64
N ASN A 222 1.01 -9.72 5.57
CA ASN A 222 -0.45 -9.64 5.58
C ASN A 222 -1.10 -11.00 5.81
N LEU A 223 -0.66 -12.04 5.10
CA LEU A 223 -1.13 -13.41 5.29
C LEU A 223 -0.90 -13.88 6.73
N LEU A 224 0.29 -13.68 7.28
CA LEU A 224 0.61 -14.12 8.64
C LEU A 224 -0.09 -13.30 9.72
N ALA A 225 -0.42 -12.03 9.46
CA ALA A 225 -1.13 -11.17 10.39
C ALA A 225 -2.66 -11.29 10.28
N ALA A 226 -3.19 -11.90 9.23
CA ALA A 226 -4.62 -11.97 8.99
C ALA A 226 -5.34 -12.83 10.06
N PRO A 227 -6.37 -12.27 10.74
CA PRO A 227 -7.04 -12.95 11.85
C PRO A 227 -7.89 -14.15 11.41
N LYS A 228 -8.25 -14.21 10.13
CA LYS A 228 -9.08 -15.28 9.52
C LYS A 228 -8.28 -16.14 8.54
N ALA A 229 -6.95 -16.07 8.58
CA ALA A 229 -6.15 -16.96 7.75
C ALA A 229 -6.26 -18.39 8.27
N ASP A 230 -6.40 -19.32 7.32
CA ASP A 230 -6.37 -20.76 7.59
C ASP A 230 -5.05 -21.15 8.27
N GLU A 231 -5.12 -21.87 9.39
CA GLU A 231 -3.94 -22.24 10.18
C GLU A 231 -2.96 -23.12 9.39
N GLU A 232 -3.47 -24.00 8.54
CA GLU A 232 -2.66 -24.86 7.70
C GLU A 232 -1.91 -24.04 6.65
N LEU A 233 -2.59 -23.06 6.04
CA LEU A 233 -1.96 -22.11 5.12
C LEU A 233 -0.89 -21.27 5.83
N VAL A 234 -1.16 -20.79 7.05
CA VAL A 234 -0.19 -20.01 7.83
C VAL A 234 1.04 -20.84 8.17
N ARG A 235 0.87 -22.11 8.56
CA ARG A 235 1.98 -23.03 8.81
C ARG A 235 2.80 -23.25 7.54
N TYR A 236 2.14 -23.62 6.45
CA TYR A 236 2.79 -23.79 5.15
C TYR A 236 3.55 -22.52 4.73
N ALA A 237 2.98 -21.34 4.99
CA ALA A 237 3.62 -20.09 4.64
C ALA A 237 4.91 -19.80 5.39
N ARG A 238 4.98 -20.20 6.66
CA ARG A 238 6.21 -20.08 7.46
C ARG A 238 7.29 -21.00 6.92
N GLU A 239 6.93 -22.23 6.58
CA GLU A 239 7.85 -23.23 6.02
C GLU A 239 8.37 -22.80 4.65
N GLU A 240 7.48 -22.41 3.75
CA GLU A 240 7.83 -21.96 2.40
C GLU A 240 8.71 -20.70 2.44
N ALA A 241 8.36 -19.72 3.29
CA ALA A 241 9.20 -18.55 3.50
C ALA A 241 10.58 -18.91 4.05
N ALA A 242 10.67 -19.84 5.01
CA ALA A 242 11.94 -20.27 5.59
C ALA A 242 12.87 -20.97 4.58
N ASN A 243 12.29 -21.60 3.54
CA ASN A 243 13.06 -22.27 2.49
C ASN A 243 13.65 -21.30 1.46
N VAL A 244 13.04 -20.12 1.27
CA VAL A 244 13.38 -19.20 0.18
C VAL A 244 14.04 -17.91 0.68
N LEU A 245 13.76 -17.49 1.92
CA LEU A 245 14.17 -16.18 2.44
C LEU A 245 15.40 -16.27 3.34
N THR A 246 16.16 -15.18 3.39
CA THR A 246 17.27 -15.06 4.33
C THR A 246 16.76 -14.90 5.76
N ARG A 247 17.62 -15.21 6.75
CA ARG A 247 17.29 -15.01 8.18
C ARG A 247 16.88 -13.57 8.50
N GLU A 248 17.52 -12.59 7.88
CA GLU A 248 17.21 -11.17 8.06
C GLU A 248 15.80 -10.85 7.54
N GLN A 249 15.46 -11.31 6.33
CA GLN A 249 14.12 -11.12 5.75
C GLN A 249 13.03 -11.79 6.60
N LEU A 250 13.29 -13.00 7.11
CA LEU A 250 12.37 -13.69 8.02
C LEU A 250 12.19 -12.92 9.34
N THR A 251 13.26 -12.34 9.86
CA THR A 251 13.22 -11.52 11.08
C THR A 251 12.38 -10.27 10.86
N GLU A 252 12.56 -9.58 9.74
CA GLU A 252 11.68 -8.45 9.36
C GLU A 252 10.22 -8.88 9.30
N ILE A 253 9.90 -9.92 8.53
CA ILE A 253 8.52 -10.41 8.39
C ILE A 253 7.92 -10.75 9.75
N PHE A 254 8.68 -11.38 10.65
CA PHE A 254 8.24 -11.70 12.00
C PHE A 254 7.93 -10.43 12.82
N LEU A 255 8.83 -9.44 12.82
CA LEU A 255 8.66 -8.18 13.54
C LEU A 255 7.45 -7.41 13.01
N PHE A 256 7.31 -7.29 11.69
CA PHE A 256 6.17 -6.62 11.06
C PHE A 256 4.85 -7.35 11.32
N THR A 257 4.86 -8.69 11.30
CA THR A 257 3.67 -9.49 11.63
C THR A 257 3.23 -9.24 13.06
N THR A 258 4.20 -9.20 14.00
CA THR A 258 3.94 -8.93 15.41
C THR A 258 3.38 -7.52 15.61
N LEU A 259 3.97 -6.53 14.94
CA LEU A 259 3.53 -5.15 14.97
C LEU A 259 2.09 -5.00 14.44
N LYS A 260 1.77 -5.58 13.27
CA LYS A 260 0.42 -5.52 12.70
C LYS A 260 -0.63 -6.18 13.60
N ARG A 261 -0.30 -7.32 14.21
CA ARG A 261 -1.18 -7.99 15.18
C ARG A 261 -1.40 -7.14 16.43
N ALA A 262 -0.36 -6.46 16.93
CA ALA A 262 -0.49 -5.55 18.06
C ALA A 262 -1.39 -4.36 17.74
N TRP A 263 -1.27 -3.76 16.55
CA TRP A 263 -2.16 -2.69 16.08
C TRP A 263 -3.61 -3.15 15.98
N ALA A 264 -3.86 -4.34 15.42
CA ALA A 264 -5.20 -4.92 15.34
C ALA A 264 -5.81 -5.12 16.73
N ALA A 265 -5.06 -5.70 17.68
CA ALA A 265 -5.52 -5.91 19.05
C ALA A 265 -5.82 -4.60 19.80
N GLN A 266 -5.02 -3.55 19.57
CA GLN A 266 -5.27 -2.23 20.14
C GLN A 266 -6.57 -1.62 19.59
N LYS A 267 -6.84 -1.79 18.30
CA LYS A 267 -8.07 -1.30 17.66
C LYS A 267 -9.31 -1.99 18.21
N GLU A 268 -9.27 -3.29 18.45
CA GLU A 268 -10.39 -4.04 19.05
C GLU A 268 -10.72 -3.53 20.46
N ARG A 269 -9.70 -3.19 21.26
CA ARG A 269 -9.88 -2.62 22.61
C ARG A 269 -10.51 -1.22 22.63
N LEU A 270 -10.39 -0.48 21.53
CA LEU A 270 -10.88 0.90 21.41
C LEU A 270 -12.29 1.00 20.79
N ARG A 271 -12.89 -0.11 20.35
CA ARG A 271 -14.27 -0.11 19.86
C ARG A 271 -15.23 -0.10 21.06
N PRO A 272 -16.11 0.91 21.22
CA PRO A 272 -17.16 0.85 22.23
C PRO A 272 -18.12 -0.30 21.88
N VAL A 273 -18.56 -1.03 22.91
CA VAL A 273 -19.55 -2.11 22.87
C VAL A 273 -20.90 -1.58 22.41
#